data_AF-A0A957B4T7-F1
#
_entry.id   AF-A0A957B4T7-F1
#
_cell.length_a   1.000
_cell.length_b   1.000
_cell.length_c   1.000
_cell.angle_alpha   90.00
_cell.angle_beta   90.00
_cell.angle_gamma   90.00
#
_symmetry.space_group_name_H-M   'P 1'
#
loop_
_entity.id
_entity.type
_entity.pdbx_description
1 polymer ?
#
loop_
_entity_poly.entity_id
_entity_poly.type
_entity_poly.pdbx_seq_one_letter_code
_entity_poly.pdbx_strand_id
1 'polypeptide(L)' 'MSTRQRIVEYHMNRLSDKSADIRLKTINELVLLEAIEALDALQDVFRNDPDAEVKRAAQHAGRKLYQIKLANENAQDSQA' A
#
# COMPACT_ATOMS: atom_id res chain seq x y z
N MET A 1 -4.85 -18.70 6.20
CA MET A 1 -4.80 -17.40 5.49
C MET A 1 -6.22 -16.99 5.12
N SER A 2 -6.64 -15.78 5.48
CA SER A 2 -7.99 -15.27 5.18
C SER A 2 -8.11 -14.80 3.73
N THR A 3 -9.34 -14.66 3.24
CA THR A 3 -9.61 -14.14 1.89
C THR A 3 -9.02 -12.74 1.70
N ARG A 4 -9.10 -11.85 2.71
CA ARG A 4 -8.50 -10.52 2.66
C ARG A 4 -6.98 -10.59 2.49
N GLN A 5 -6.31 -11.44 3.28
CA GLN A 5 -4.85 -11.60 3.19
C GLN A 5 -4.42 -12.02 1.78
N ARG A 6 -5.14 -12.97 1.17
CA ARG A 6 -4.86 -13.42 -0.21
C ARG A 6 -5.04 -12.30 -1.24
N ILE A 7 -6.05 -11.46 -1.07
CA ILE A 7 -6.29 -10.31 -1.95
C ILE A 7 -5.13 -9.31 -1.83
N VAL A 8 -4.75 -8.96 -0.61
CA VAL A 8 -3.64 -8.02 -0.39
C VAL A 8 -2.33 -8.55 -0.97
N GLU A 9 -1.99 -9.81 -0.71
CA GLU A 9 -0.79 -10.45 -1.29
C GLU A 9 -0.81 -10.47 -2.82
N TYR A 10 -1.97 -10.74 -3.42
CA TYR A 10 -2.13 -10.66 -4.87
C TYR A 10 -1.76 -9.26 -5.40
N HIS A 11 -2.22 -8.20 -4.74
CA HIS A 11 -1.86 -6.84 -5.12
C HIS A 11 -0.37 -6.53 -4.82
N MET A 12 0.17 -6.95 -3.67
CA MET A 12 1.59 -6.73 -3.36
C MET A 12 2.52 -7.33 -4.42
N ASN A 13 2.23 -8.54 -4.91
CA ASN A 13 3.01 -9.16 -5.99
C ASN A 13 3.02 -8.33 -7.29
N ARG A 14 1.91 -7.64 -7.59
CA ARG A 14 1.76 -6.81 -8.80
C ARG A 14 2.47 -5.46 -8.73
N LEU A 15 3.03 -5.08 -7.58
CA LEU A 15 3.95 -3.94 -7.49
C LEU A 15 5.24 -4.16 -8.29
N SER A 16 5.54 -5.39 -8.70
CA SER A 16 6.69 -5.73 -9.56
C SER A 16 6.34 -5.89 -11.04
N ASP A 17 5.10 -5.57 -11.44
CA ASP A 17 4.66 -5.75 -12.82
C ASP A 17 5.49 -4.89 -13.80
N LYS A 18 5.77 -5.44 -14.98
CA LYS A 18 6.53 -4.77 -16.04
C LYS A 18 5.85 -3.48 -16.50
N SER A 19 4.52 -3.44 -16.49
CA SER A 19 3.73 -2.28 -16.87
C SER A 19 3.62 -1.28 -15.72
N ALA A 20 4.04 -0.03 -15.96
CA ALA A 20 3.86 1.07 -15.01
C ALA A 20 2.38 1.29 -14.66
N ASP A 21 1.48 1.18 -15.64
CA ASP A 21 0.04 1.32 -15.44
C ASP A 21 -0.52 0.28 -14.45
N ILE A 22 -0.01 -0.96 -14.52
CA ILE A 22 -0.41 -2.00 -13.58
C ILE A 22 0.09 -1.66 -12.17
N ARG A 23 1.33 -1.20 -12.02
CA ARG A 23 1.87 -0.78 -10.72
C ARG A 23 1.07 0.39 -10.14
N LEU A 24 0.76 1.42 -10.93
CA LEU A 24 -0.07 2.56 -10.53
C LEU A 24 -1.46 2.12 -10.05
N LYS A 25 -2.13 1.27 -10.84
CA LYS A 25 -3.45 0.74 -10.48
C LYS A 25 -3.39 -0.07 -9.18
N THR A 26 -2.36 -0.90 -9.03
CA THR A 26 -2.13 -1.73 -7.85
C THR A 26 -1.92 -0.89 -6.60
N ILE A 27 -1.14 0.19 -6.68
CA ILE A 27 -0.93 1.14 -5.57
C ILE A 27 -2.27 1.73 -5.11
N ASN A 28 -3.13 2.14 -6.05
CA ASN A 28 -4.45 2.67 -5.71
C ASN A 28 -5.37 1.60 -5.08
N GLU A 29 -5.34 0.37 -5.60
CA GLU A 29 -6.11 -0.76 -5.04
C GLU A 29 -5.70 -1.07 -3.59
N LEU A 30 -4.41 -1.02 -3.26
CA LEU A 30 -3.92 -1.21 -1.89
C LEU A 30 -4.44 -0.15 -0.91
N VAL A 31 -4.61 1.11 -1.37
CA VAL A 31 -5.22 2.17 -0.56
C VAL A 31 -6.69 1.89 -0.31
N LEU A 32 -7.44 1.46 -1.33
CA LEU A 32 -8.87 1.14 -1.21
C LEU A 32 -9.13 -0.05 -0.28
N LEU A 33 -8.17 -0.98 -0.19
CA LEU A 33 -8.21 -2.12 0.73
C LEU A 33 -7.76 -1.77 2.15
N GLU A 34 -7.33 -0.52 2.38
CA GLU A 34 -6.71 -0.07 3.62
C GLU A 34 -5.59 -1.03 4.06
N ALA A 35 -4.77 -1.47 3.11
CA ALA A 35 -3.74 -2.49 3.30
C ALA A 35 -2.51 -1.91 4.03
N ILE A 36 -2.64 -1.62 5.32
CA ILE A 36 -1.56 -1.10 6.17
C ILE A 36 -0.31 -1.99 6.13
N GLU A 37 -0.50 -3.30 5.97
CA GLU A 37 0.59 -4.27 5.82
C GLU A 37 1.48 -4.04 4.58
N ALA A 38 1.02 -3.26 3.59
CA ALA A 38 1.78 -2.94 2.38
C ALA A 38 2.72 -1.73 2.53
N LEU A 39 2.81 -1.10 3.71
CA LEU A 39 3.62 0.11 3.91
C LEU A 39 5.09 -0.08 3.51
N ASP A 40 5.71 -1.19 3.91
CA ASP A 40 7.11 -1.48 3.57
C ASP A 40 7.29 -1.69 2.06
N ALA A 41 6.37 -2.42 1.43
CA ALA A 41 6.39 -2.64 -0.01
C ALA A 41 6.24 -1.32 -0.80
N LEU A 42 5.37 -0.41 -0.35
CA LEU A 42 5.22 0.91 -0.96
C LEU A 42 6.46 1.80 -0.74
N GLN A 43 7.14 1.67 0.40
CA GLN A 43 8.41 2.36 0.63
C GLN A 43 9.48 1.90 -0.36
N ASP A 44 9.57 0.59 -0.63
CA ASP A 44 10.50 0.03 -1.60
C ASP A 44 10.21 0.52 -3.02
N VAL A 45 8.94 0.56 -3.43
CA VAL A 45 8.53 1.16 -4.71
C VAL A 45 8.93 2.64 -4.77
N PHE A 46 8.66 3.42 -3.72
CA PHE A 46 9.05 4.84 -3.69
C PHE A 46 10.57 5.04 -3.84
N ARG A 47 11.39 4.15 -3.29
CA ARG A 47 12.86 4.27 -3.38
C ARG A 47 13.37 3.84 -4.76
N ASN A 48 12.88 2.72 -5.26
CA ASN A 48 13.55 1.95 -6.29
C ASN A 48 12.82 1.91 -7.64
N ASP A 49 11.54 2.27 -7.71
CA ASP A 49 10.82 2.22 -9.00
C ASP A 49 11.48 3.16 -10.02
N PRO A 50 11.69 2.71 -11.27
CA PRO A 50 12.28 3.54 -12.31
C PRO A 50 11.33 4.65 -12.78
N ASP A 51 10.01 4.49 -12.59
CA ASP A 51 9.01 5.43 -13.04
C ASP A 51 8.70 6.49 -11.97
N ALA A 52 8.95 7.76 -12.29
CA ALA A 52 8.75 8.86 -11.35
C ALA A 52 7.28 9.05 -10.91
N GLU A 53 6.32 8.72 -11.76
CA GLU A 53 4.90 8.78 -11.42
C GLU A 53 4.55 7.67 -10.43
N VAL A 54 5.04 6.45 -10.66
CA VAL A 54 4.87 5.32 -9.74
C VAL A 54 5.47 5.64 -8.37
N LYS A 55 6.66 6.25 -8.31
CA LYS A 55 7.26 6.71 -7.05
C LYS A 55 6.37 7.69 -6.30
N ARG A 56 5.84 8.71 -6.99
CA ARG A 56 4.94 9.71 -6.38
C ARG A 56 3.65 9.06 -5.87
N ALA A 57 3.08 8.14 -6.65
CA ALA A 57 1.89 7.39 -6.26
C ALA A 57 2.15 6.56 -4.99
N ALA A 58 3.28 5.84 -4.93
CA ALA A 58 3.66 5.05 -3.76
C ALA A 58 3.86 5.91 -2.52
N GLN A 59 4.51 7.07 -2.66
CA GLN A 59 4.66 8.03 -1.56
C GLN A 59 3.31 8.50 -1.01
N HIS A 60 2.36 8.80 -1.90
CA HIS A 60 1.03 9.27 -1.52
C HIS A 60 0.21 8.17 -0.85
N ALA A 61 0.22 6.97 -1.40
CA ALA A 61 -0.43 5.79 -0.83
C ALA A 61 0.15 5.45 0.55
N GLY A 62 1.47 5.47 0.70
CA GLY A 62 2.14 5.24 1.97
C GLY A 62 1.70 6.21 3.07
N ARG A 63 1.62 7.52 2.76
CA ARG A 63 1.11 8.52 3.71
C ARG A 63 -0.33 8.24 4.14
N LYS A 64 -1.21 7.89 3.20
CA LYS A 64 -2.62 7.58 3.49
C LYS A 64 -2.75 6.35 4.39
N LEU A 65 -2.07 5.27 4.06
CA LEU A 65 -2.10 4.03 4.85
C LEU A 65 -1.50 4.23 6.24
N TYR A 66 -0.45 5.05 6.36
CA TYR A 66 0.11 5.40 7.66
C TYR A 66 -0.87 6.19 8.53
N GLN A 67 -1.63 7.13 7.95
CA GLN A 67 -2.68 7.84 8.68
C GLN A 67 -3.78 6.89 9.17
N ILE A 68 -4.20 5.93 8.36
CA ILE A 68 -5.18 4.91 8.76
C ILE A 68 -4.61 4.05 9.89
N LYS A 69 -3.34 3.65 9.81
CA LYS A 69 -2.66 2.91 10.88
C LYS A 69 -2.70 3.66 12.22
N LEU A 70 -2.31 4.93 12.22
CA LEU A 70 -2.34 5.76 13.42
C LEU A 70 -3.76 5.93 13.98
N ALA A 71 -4.75 6.11 13.10
CA ALA A 71 -6.15 6.22 13.52
C ALA A 71 -6.64 4.93 14.20
N ASN A 72 -6.25 3.76 13.68
CA ASN A 72 -6.59 2.47 14.26
C ASN A 72 -5.93 2.26 15.63
N GLU A 73 -4.65 2.64 15.78
CA GLU A 73 -3.92 2.56 17.04
C GLU A 73 -4.58 3.45 18.12
N ASN A 74 -4.88 4.72 17.80
CA ASN A 74 -5.55 5.63 18.74
C ASN A 74 -6.95 5.16 19.17
N ALA A 75 -7.69 4.51 18.27
CA ALA A 75 -9.00 3.96 18.57
C ALA A 75 -8.93 2.78 19.54
N GLN A 76 -7.86 1.98 19.47
CA GLN A 76 -7.63 0.84 20.38
C GLN A 76 -7.25 1.31 21.78
N ASP A 77 -6.41 2.34 21.89
CA ASP A 77 -5.98 2.91 23.18
C ASP A 77 -7.15 3.59 23.94
N SER A 78 -8.16 4.08 23.21
CA SER A 78 -9.34 4.70 23.82
C SER A 78 -10.36 3.69 24.37
N GLN A 79 -10.17 2.40 24.10
CA GLN A 79 -11.03 1.29 24.55
C GLN A 79 -10.40 0.44 25.68
N ALA A 80 -9.17 0.76 26.07
CA ALA A 80 -8.43 0.12 27.16
C ALA A 80 -8.51 0.93 28.46
#